data_AF-A0A410RX19-F1
#
_entry.id   AF-A0A410RX19-F1
#
_cell.length_a   1.000
_cell.length_b   1.000
_cell.length_c   1.000
_cell.angle_alpha   90.00
_cell.angle_beta   90.00
_cell.angle_gamma   90.00
#
_symmetry.space_group_name_H-M   'P 1'
#
loop_
_entity.id
_entity.type
_entity.pdbx_description
1 polymer ?
#
loop_
_entity_poly.entity_id
_entity_poly.type
_entity_poly.pdbx_seq_one_letter_code
_entity_poly.pdbx_strand_id
1 'polypeptide(L)'
;MKRISSRICSNAWLLPVALVTGCAFDEGEGFAVLEPSVQAAYTPVSGRDAGDGYQALASDFQLRMDTGEVSLGSIDLLASSGGGGSTTFDPSSPPPGYSLCHNGHCHSDSGALVDYEDIQAELGGGGSTTVTVANLPVDAELDLLAPAPRDLTCEPACELGKTTLSRGRWAVTGLRMTGSVRDGRVPARFAGTLPFRFTATVTGAEATPVAVLSGDLDVPSDRENDPRVALGLKLELTPALFDAVDWSAATVGVDGVVDLDAPANAAVRTALLEKVAALSPTAEVSRGAR
;
A
#
# COMPACT_ATOMS: atom_id res chain seq x y z
N MET A 1 43.13 -40.27 80.17
CA MET A 1 43.90 -41.46 79.74
C MET A 1 43.40 -41.93 78.39
N LYS A 2 44.35 -42.15 77.46
CA LYS A 2 44.30 -42.97 76.23
C LYS A 2 43.24 -42.69 75.14
N ARG A 3 43.80 -42.27 73.99
CA ARG A 3 43.30 -42.30 72.60
C ARG A 3 42.78 -43.70 72.20
N ILE A 4 41.90 -43.76 71.19
CA ILE A 4 42.12 -44.56 69.96
C ILE A 4 41.32 -43.93 68.81
N SER A 5 42.00 -43.91 67.66
CA SER A 5 41.65 -43.35 66.36
C SER A 5 40.89 -44.37 65.53
N SER A 6 39.97 -43.94 64.66
CA SER A 6 39.71 -44.68 63.42
C SER A 6 39.30 -43.72 62.31
N ARG A 7 40.08 -43.75 61.22
CA ARG A 7 39.85 -43.05 59.96
C ARG A 7 38.98 -43.94 59.07
N ILE A 8 38.02 -43.35 58.37
CA ILE A 8 37.43 -43.96 57.17
C ILE A 8 37.46 -42.90 56.07
N CYS A 9 38.36 -43.09 55.10
CA CYS A 9 38.26 -42.51 53.77
C CYS A 9 37.19 -43.28 52.98
N SER A 10 36.35 -42.61 52.18
CA SER A 10 35.84 -43.18 50.93
C SER A 10 35.21 -42.09 50.03
N ASN A 11 35.89 -41.88 48.90
CA ASN A 11 35.43 -41.54 47.56
C ASN A 11 34.30 -40.51 47.38
N ALA A 12 34.73 -39.28 47.07
CA ALA A 12 33.95 -38.31 46.31
C ALA A 12 33.73 -38.84 44.87
N TRP A 13 32.47 -39.08 44.52
CA TRP A 13 32.02 -39.35 43.17
C TRP A 13 31.85 -38.00 42.46
N LEU A 14 32.81 -37.64 41.60
CA LEU A 14 32.70 -36.51 40.68
C LEU A 14 31.86 -36.98 39.48
N LEU A 15 30.57 -36.66 39.49
CA LEU A 15 29.73 -36.70 38.29
C LEU A 15 30.14 -35.55 37.36
N PRO A 16 30.58 -35.82 36.12
CA PRO A 16 30.74 -34.76 35.13
C PRO A 16 29.35 -34.34 34.66
N VAL A 17 28.87 -33.20 35.17
CA VAL A 17 27.73 -32.50 34.58
C VAL A 17 28.21 -31.96 33.23
N ALA A 18 27.91 -32.70 32.17
CA ALA A 18 28.07 -32.23 30.80
C ALA A 18 27.06 -31.10 30.58
N LEU A 19 27.53 -29.87 30.73
CA LEU A 19 26.83 -28.67 30.28
C LEU A 19 26.77 -28.73 28.75
N VAL A 20 25.69 -29.30 28.23
CA VAL A 20 25.30 -29.13 26.83
C VAL A 20 24.79 -27.70 26.70
N THR A 21 25.71 -26.75 26.52
CA THR A 21 25.39 -25.43 25.98
C THR A 21 25.00 -25.66 24.51
N GLY A 22 23.75 -26.05 24.29
CA GLY A 22 23.16 -25.95 22.97
C GLY A 22 23.14 -24.48 22.61
N CYS A 23 23.93 -24.10 21.59
CA CYS A 23 23.70 -22.84 20.90
C CYS A 23 22.27 -22.92 20.37
N ALA A 24 21.32 -22.25 21.03
CA ALA A 24 20.09 -21.89 20.37
C ALA A 24 20.53 -21.03 19.17
N PHE A 25 20.32 -21.53 17.96
CA PHE A 25 20.40 -20.70 16.78
C PHE A 25 19.34 -19.63 16.99
N ASP A 26 19.76 -18.39 17.29
CA ASP A 26 18.88 -17.24 17.16
C ASP A 26 18.27 -17.27 15.77
N GLU A 27 16.99 -16.91 15.66
CA GLU A 27 16.34 -16.70 14.37
C GLU A 27 17.27 -15.82 13.53
N GLY A 28 17.69 -16.32 12.37
CA GLY A 28 18.76 -15.68 11.60
C GLY A 28 18.48 -14.19 11.37
N GLU A 29 19.51 -13.35 11.52
CA GLU A 29 19.41 -11.90 11.39
C GLU A 29 18.58 -11.48 10.16
N GLY A 30 17.72 -10.48 10.34
CA GLY A 30 16.91 -9.91 9.26
C GLY A 30 17.77 -9.45 8.08
N PHE A 31 17.20 -9.52 6.86
CA PHE A 31 17.90 -9.15 5.63
C PHE A 31 17.77 -7.65 5.32
N ALA A 32 16.71 -7.00 5.80
CA ALA A 32 16.53 -5.56 5.71
C ALA A 32 15.80 -5.01 6.94
N VAL A 33 15.99 -3.73 7.23
CA VAL A 33 15.29 -2.96 8.27
C VAL A 33 14.62 -1.76 7.59
N LEU A 34 13.30 -1.68 7.70
CA LEU A 34 12.52 -0.58 7.16
C LEU A 34 12.53 0.62 8.11
N GLU A 35 12.67 1.80 7.53
CA GLU A 35 12.43 3.11 8.15
C GLU A 35 11.27 3.76 7.37
N PRO A 36 10.01 3.35 7.62
CA PRO A 36 8.87 3.80 6.84
C PRO A 36 8.40 5.18 7.28
N SER A 37 8.00 5.99 6.32
CA SER A 37 7.27 7.24 6.55
C SER A 37 6.08 7.34 5.59
N VAL A 38 5.05 8.10 5.96
CA VAL A 38 3.90 8.38 5.11
C VAL A 38 3.67 9.87 4.99
N GLN A 39 3.24 10.30 3.80
CA GLN A 39 2.78 11.65 3.52
C GLN A 39 1.57 11.59 2.61
N ALA A 40 0.63 12.52 2.80
CA ALA A 40 -0.44 12.78 1.85
C ALA A 40 -0.41 14.25 1.44
N ALA A 41 -0.80 14.54 0.19
CA ALA A 41 -0.80 15.89 -0.35
C ALA A 41 -1.95 16.09 -1.33
N TYR A 42 -2.48 17.30 -1.41
CA TYR A 42 -3.25 17.79 -2.54
C TYR A 42 -2.36 18.70 -3.38
N THR A 43 -1.97 18.22 -4.57
CA THR A 43 -1.03 18.91 -5.44
C THR A 43 -1.78 19.61 -6.58
N PRO A 44 -1.72 20.95 -6.65
CA PRO A 44 -2.17 21.69 -7.84
C PRO A 44 -1.40 21.26 -9.09
N VAL A 45 -2.08 21.21 -10.23
CA VAL A 45 -1.47 20.83 -11.51
C VAL A 45 -1.19 22.10 -12.30
N SER A 46 0.07 22.34 -12.65
CA SER A 46 0.51 23.60 -13.29
C SER A 46 -0.26 23.96 -14.56
N GLY A 47 -0.64 22.96 -15.38
CA GLY A 47 -1.45 23.17 -16.59
C GLY A 47 -2.94 23.48 -16.35
N ARG A 48 -3.38 23.48 -15.08
CA ARG A 48 -4.77 23.72 -14.68
C ARG A 48 -4.93 25.00 -13.86
N ASP A 49 -3.89 25.81 -13.68
CA ASP A 49 -4.01 27.06 -12.92
C ASP A 49 -5.00 28.04 -13.59
N ALA A 50 -6.06 28.39 -12.84
CA ALA A 50 -7.08 29.34 -13.25
C ALA A 50 -7.02 30.67 -12.45
N GLY A 51 -5.92 30.89 -11.71
CA GLY A 51 -5.70 32.08 -10.87
C GLY A 51 -6.37 32.00 -9.50
N ASP A 52 -5.89 32.80 -8.55
CA ASP A 52 -6.42 32.89 -7.17
C ASP A 52 -6.49 31.55 -6.42
N GLY A 53 -5.59 30.62 -6.77
CA GLY A 53 -5.56 29.26 -6.21
C GLY A 53 -6.59 28.30 -6.81
N TYR A 54 -7.38 28.73 -7.80
CA TYR A 54 -8.32 27.85 -8.50
C TYR A 54 -7.61 26.96 -9.53
N GLN A 55 -8.10 25.74 -9.65
CA GLN A 55 -7.66 24.74 -10.60
C GLN A 55 -8.81 24.41 -11.55
N ALA A 56 -8.59 24.57 -12.85
CA ALA A 56 -9.51 24.18 -13.89
C ALA A 56 -9.74 22.66 -13.86
N LEU A 57 -11.01 22.28 -13.87
CA LEU A 57 -11.47 20.91 -14.00
C LEU A 57 -11.79 20.60 -15.45
N ALA A 58 -11.88 19.32 -15.80
CA ALA A 58 -12.30 18.89 -17.14
C ALA A 58 -13.74 19.32 -17.50
N SER A 59 -14.56 19.70 -16.51
CA SER A 59 -15.99 20.02 -16.62
C SER A 59 -16.30 21.52 -16.77
N ASP A 60 -15.31 22.32 -17.20
CA ASP A 60 -15.32 23.80 -17.29
C ASP A 60 -15.50 24.53 -15.94
N PHE A 61 -15.62 23.79 -14.85
CA PHE A 61 -15.58 24.34 -13.50
C PHE A 61 -14.14 24.58 -13.07
N GLN A 62 -13.99 25.42 -12.05
CA GLN A 62 -12.71 25.72 -11.43
C GLN A 62 -12.88 25.53 -9.93
N LEU A 63 -11.98 24.79 -9.30
CA LEU A 63 -12.06 24.44 -7.89
C LEU A 63 -10.83 24.93 -7.12
N ARG A 64 -11.05 25.50 -5.94
CA ARG A 64 -10.01 25.78 -4.95
C ARG A 64 -10.30 24.94 -3.71
N MET A 65 -9.29 24.21 -3.24
CA MET A 65 -9.34 23.51 -1.96
C MET A 65 -9.00 24.50 -0.84
N ASP A 66 -9.85 24.59 0.18
CA ASP A 66 -9.64 25.47 1.34
C ASP A 66 -9.15 24.66 2.55
N THR A 67 -9.67 23.44 2.75
CA THR A 67 -9.13 22.46 3.71
C THR A 67 -9.18 21.04 3.13
N GLY A 68 -8.26 20.18 3.53
CA GLY A 68 -8.26 18.78 3.13
C GLY A 68 -7.52 17.90 4.13
N GLU A 69 -8.19 16.85 4.60
CA GLU A 69 -7.63 15.87 5.54
C GLU A 69 -7.93 14.47 5.03
N VAL A 70 -6.95 13.57 5.10
CA VAL A 70 -7.14 12.13 4.88
C VAL A 70 -6.78 11.35 6.14
N SER A 71 -7.64 10.42 6.53
CA SER A 71 -7.36 9.44 7.58
C SER A 71 -7.05 8.11 6.90
N LEU A 72 -5.90 7.55 7.25
CA LEU A 72 -5.53 6.19 6.86
C LEU A 72 -5.71 5.30 8.10
N GLY A 73 -6.12 4.05 7.90
CA GLY A 73 -6.18 3.06 8.97
C GLY A 73 -4.84 2.35 9.12
N SER A 74 -4.48 1.61 8.07
CA SER A 74 -3.20 0.93 7.99
C SER A 74 -2.72 0.81 6.55
N ILE A 75 -1.43 0.52 6.41
CA ILE A 75 -0.80 0.17 5.14
C ILE A 75 -0.19 -1.23 5.29
N ASP A 76 -0.75 -2.21 4.59
CA ASP A 76 -0.18 -3.55 4.53
C ASP A 76 0.94 -3.59 3.48
N LEU A 77 2.13 -4.00 3.89
CA LEU A 77 3.25 -4.29 3.01
C LEU A 77 3.17 -5.75 2.58
N LEU A 78 2.93 -5.96 1.29
CA LEU A 78 2.72 -7.27 0.70
C LEU A 78 3.97 -7.71 -0.04
N ALA A 79 4.37 -8.96 0.16
CA ALA A 79 5.29 -9.65 -0.70
C ALA A 79 4.54 -10.63 -1.59
N SER A 80 4.96 -10.72 -2.84
CA SER A 80 4.52 -11.79 -3.72
C SER A 80 5.31 -13.04 -3.38
N SER A 81 4.67 -14.06 -2.77
CA SER A 81 5.24 -15.41 -2.75
C SER A 81 4.94 -16.08 -4.10
N GLY A 82 5.65 -15.63 -5.13
CA GLY A 82 5.84 -16.37 -6.36
C GLY A 82 7.22 -17.02 -6.26
N GLY A 83 7.27 -18.34 -6.17
CA GLY A 83 8.52 -19.08 -6.15
C GLY A 83 9.42 -18.59 -7.28
N GLY A 84 10.61 -18.12 -6.92
CA GLY A 84 11.70 -17.87 -7.85
C GLY A 84 12.14 -19.19 -8.49
N GLY A 85 11.35 -19.66 -9.43
CA GLY A 85 11.78 -20.50 -10.53
C GLY A 85 11.32 -19.77 -11.77
N SER A 86 12.25 -19.27 -12.58
CA SER A 86 11.93 -19.08 -13.98
C SER A 86 11.59 -20.47 -14.51
N THR A 87 10.33 -20.87 -14.50
CA THR A 87 9.88 -21.96 -15.37
C THR A 87 9.79 -21.35 -16.75
N THR A 88 10.94 -20.94 -17.29
CA THR A 88 11.09 -20.77 -18.73
C THR A 88 10.63 -22.11 -19.29
N PHE A 89 9.52 -22.07 -20.01
CA PHE A 89 8.96 -23.25 -20.61
C PHE A 89 10.05 -23.95 -21.43
N ASP A 90 10.38 -25.20 -21.09
CA ASP A 90 11.37 -26.01 -21.80
C ASP A 90 10.62 -26.96 -22.75
N PRO A 91 10.63 -26.72 -24.07
CA PRO A 91 9.94 -27.57 -25.04
C PRO A 91 10.49 -29.01 -25.07
N SER A 92 11.72 -29.24 -24.59
CA SER A 92 12.33 -30.56 -24.54
C SER A 92 11.90 -31.37 -23.30
N SER A 93 11.26 -30.70 -22.33
CA SER A 93 10.69 -31.30 -21.12
C SER A 93 9.35 -30.63 -20.79
N PRO A 94 8.31 -30.83 -21.61
CA PRO A 94 7.05 -30.13 -21.45
C PRO A 94 6.34 -30.50 -20.13
N PRO A 95 5.56 -29.59 -19.54
CA PRO A 95 4.79 -29.87 -18.33
C PRO A 95 3.68 -30.90 -18.60
N PRO A 96 3.15 -31.55 -17.55
CA PRO A 96 2.02 -32.48 -17.69
C PRO A 96 0.85 -31.83 -18.42
N GLY A 97 0.20 -32.58 -19.32
CA GLY A 97 -0.89 -32.07 -20.16
C GLY A 97 -0.44 -31.54 -21.52
N TYR A 98 0.87 -31.45 -21.76
CA TYR A 98 1.47 -31.00 -23.01
C TYR A 98 2.46 -32.01 -23.56
N SER A 99 2.44 -32.22 -24.88
CA SER A 99 3.32 -33.14 -25.58
C SER A 99 3.65 -32.65 -26.99
N LEU A 100 4.62 -33.29 -27.65
CA LEU A 100 4.96 -33.04 -29.06
C LEU A 100 5.24 -31.55 -29.37
N CYS A 101 6.02 -30.88 -28.53
CA CYS A 101 6.32 -29.47 -28.68
C CYS A 101 7.28 -29.21 -29.85
N HIS A 102 6.85 -28.41 -30.83
CA HIS A 102 7.67 -28.01 -31.98
C HIS A 102 7.12 -26.72 -32.60
N ASN A 103 7.99 -25.96 -33.30
CA ASN A 103 7.61 -24.75 -34.05
C ASN A 103 6.79 -23.71 -33.24
N GLY A 104 7.11 -23.55 -31.95
CA GLY A 104 6.48 -22.53 -31.11
C GLY A 104 5.19 -22.96 -30.39
N HIS A 105 4.75 -24.21 -30.55
CA HIS A 105 3.54 -24.73 -29.90
C HIS A 105 3.69 -26.18 -29.41
N CYS A 106 2.78 -26.62 -28.52
CA CYS A 106 2.63 -27.99 -28.06
C CYS A 106 1.22 -28.52 -28.31
N HIS A 107 1.09 -29.85 -28.36
CA HIS A 107 -0.21 -30.50 -28.30
C HIS A 107 -0.64 -30.64 -26.85
N SER A 108 -1.80 -30.08 -26.51
CA SER A 108 -2.47 -30.38 -25.24
C SER A 108 -3.11 -31.78 -25.28
N ASP A 109 -3.43 -32.34 -24.11
CA ASP A 109 -4.18 -33.60 -23.98
C ASP A 109 -5.59 -33.54 -24.61
N SER A 110 -6.13 -32.33 -24.81
CA SER A 110 -7.39 -32.10 -25.52
C SER A 110 -7.26 -32.19 -27.05
N GLY A 111 -6.02 -32.29 -27.56
CA GLY A 111 -5.71 -32.27 -28.99
C GLY A 111 -5.54 -30.87 -29.59
N ALA A 112 -5.73 -29.80 -28.81
CA ALA A 112 -5.48 -28.43 -29.25
C ALA A 112 -3.97 -28.12 -29.33
N LEU A 113 -3.59 -27.26 -30.29
CA LEU A 113 -2.25 -26.66 -30.36
C LEU A 113 -2.24 -25.41 -29.47
N VAL A 114 -1.28 -25.33 -28.55
CA VAL A 114 -1.14 -24.22 -27.60
C VAL A 114 0.26 -23.63 -27.74
N ASP A 115 0.33 -22.31 -27.87
CA ASP A 115 1.59 -21.60 -28.10
C ASP A 115 2.45 -21.57 -26.82
N TYR A 116 3.78 -21.52 -26.97
CA TYR A 116 4.70 -21.51 -25.83
C TYR A 116 4.47 -20.33 -24.88
N GLU A 117 4.04 -19.19 -25.42
CA GLU A 117 3.72 -17.98 -24.64
C GLU A 117 2.51 -18.22 -23.74
N ASP A 118 1.50 -18.93 -24.23
CA ASP A 118 0.30 -19.29 -23.47
C ASP A 118 0.63 -20.35 -22.41
N ILE A 119 1.42 -21.37 -22.74
CA ILE A 119 1.89 -22.37 -21.77
C ILE A 119 2.76 -21.70 -20.69
N GLN A 120 3.60 -20.75 -21.08
CA GLN A 120 4.42 -19.98 -20.16
C GLN A 120 3.56 -19.06 -19.27
N ALA A 121 2.50 -18.47 -19.81
CA ALA A 121 1.52 -17.71 -19.04
C ALA A 121 0.73 -18.61 -18.06
N GLU A 122 0.40 -19.84 -18.46
CA GLU A 122 -0.23 -20.84 -17.59
C GLU A 122 0.70 -21.34 -16.49
N LEU A 123 1.98 -21.58 -16.80
CA LEU A 123 3.01 -21.95 -15.82
C LEU A 123 3.33 -20.80 -14.86
N GLY A 124 3.32 -19.56 -15.36
CA GLY A 124 3.36 -18.34 -14.55
C GLY A 124 2.06 -18.07 -13.79
N GLY A 125 0.98 -18.80 -14.12
CA GLY A 125 -0.36 -18.73 -13.55
C GLY A 125 -0.53 -19.49 -12.23
N GLY A 126 0.56 -19.98 -11.62
CA GLY A 126 0.57 -20.38 -10.21
C GLY A 126 0.25 -19.14 -9.36
N GLY A 127 -1.02 -18.99 -8.98
CA GLY A 127 -1.56 -17.78 -8.35
C GLY A 127 -0.58 -17.17 -7.36
N SER A 128 -0.06 -15.99 -7.70
CA SER A 128 0.80 -15.22 -6.81
C SER A 128 0.01 -14.97 -5.53
N THR A 129 0.32 -15.75 -4.51
CA THR A 129 -0.24 -15.53 -3.18
C THR A 129 0.54 -14.33 -2.64
N THR A 130 -0.16 -13.21 -2.46
CA THR A 130 0.39 -12.07 -1.74
C THR A 130 0.26 -12.35 -0.26
N VAL A 131 1.36 -12.28 0.47
CA VAL A 131 1.39 -12.42 1.93
C VAL A 131 1.71 -11.07 2.54
N THR A 132 0.95 -10.66 3.54
CA THR A 132 1.29 -9.49 4.36
C THR A 132 2.55 -9.79 5.17
N VAL A 133 3.61 -9.04 4.92
CA VAL A 133 4.90 -9.19 5.61
C VAL A 133 4.95 -8.27 6.83
N ALA A 134 4.41 -7.06 6.70
CA ALA A 134 4.30 -6.10 7.79
C ALA A 134 3.05 -5.22 7.57
N ASN A 135 2.46 -4.77 8.67
CA ASN A 135 1.40 -3.77 8.70
C ASN A 135 1.98 -2.47 9.28
N LEU A 136 1.62 -1.33 8.69
CA LEU A 136 1.98 -0.01 9.19
C LEU A 136 0.69 0.70 9.66
N PRO A 137 0.38 0.71 10.97
CA PRO A 137 -0.75 1.47 11.48
C PRO A 137 -0.51 2.97 11.28
N VAL A 138 -1.53 3.70 10.84
CA VAL A 138 -1.47 5.14 10.61
C VAL A 138 -2.46 5.82 11.55
N ASP A 139 -2.09 5.98 12.82
CA ASP A 139 -2.96 6.56 13.85
C ASP A 139 -3.00 8.10 13.79
N ALA A 140 -3.18 8.68 12.60
CA ALA A 140 -3.20 10.13 12.41
C ALA A 140 -4.02 10.58 11.18
N GLU A 141 -4.57 11.79 11.28
CA GLU A 141 -5.09 12.54 10.14
C GLU A 141 -3.92 13.28 9.46
N LEU A 142 -3.81 13.13 8.13
CA LEU A 142 -2.79 13.77 7.31
C LEU A 142 -3.40 14.99 6.61
N ASP A 143 -2.79 16.15 6.82
CA ASP A 143 -3.19 17.41 6.17
C ASP A 143 -2.72 17.42 4.71
N LEU A 144 -3.67 17.53 3.78
CA LEU A 144 -3.43 17.53 2.35
C LEU A 144 -2.84 18.86 1.85
N LEU A 145 -3.08 19.97 2.54
CA LEU A 145 -2.59 21.31 2.14
C LEU A 145 -1.30 21.71 2.85
N ALA A 146 -0.96 21.06 3.96
CA ALA A 146 0.32 21.19 4.65
C ALA A 146 1.04 19.82 4.75
N PRO A 147 1.47 19.25 3.60
CA PRO A 147 1.99 17.89 3.56
C PRO A 147 3.28 17.76 4.36
N ALA A 148 3.29 16.86 5.34
CA ALA A 148 4.45 16.58 6.20
C ALA A 148 4.65 15.07 6.33
N PRO A 149 5.89 14.55 6.14
CA PRO A 149 6.19 13.15 6.40
C PRO A 149 5.93 12.79 7.86
N ARG A 150 5.41 11.59 8.08
CA ARG A 150 5.19 10.99 9.41
C ARG A 150 5.87 9.64 9.46
N ASP A 151 6.76 9.46 10.41
CA ASP A 151 7.39 8.16 10.63
C ASP A 151 6.35 7.16 11.12
N LEU A 152 6.46 5.92 10.63
CA LEU A 152 5.58 4.82 10.97
C LEU A 152 6.34 3.73 11.71
N THR A 153 5.62 2.97 12.52
CA THR A 153 6.09 1.71 13.08
C THR A 153 5.57 0.56 12.23
N CYS A 154 6.25 -0.59 12.29
CA CYS A 154 5.80 -1.81 11.63
C CYS A 154 5.35 -2.84 12.67
N GLU A 155 4.28 -3.55 12.34
CA GLU A 155 3.80 -4.71 13.06
C GLU A 155 3.93 -5.96 12.18
N PRO A 156 4.48 -7.08 12.68
CA PRO A 156 5.03 -7.26 14.03
C PRO A 156 6.40 -6.58 14.25
N ALA A 157 7.17 -6.34 13.19
CA ALA A 157 8.48 -5.68 13.26
C ALA A 157 8.87 -5.06 11.90
N CYS A 158 9.78 -4.09 11.91
CA CYS A 158 10.34 -3.49 10.68
C CYS A 158 11.52 -4.28 10.09
N GLU A 159 11.98 -5.32 10.80
CA GLU A 159 12.98 -6.24 10.30
C GLU A 159 12.33 -7.24 9.35
N LEU A 160 12.79 -7.27 8.11
CA LEU A 160 12.30 -8.14 7.07
C LEU A 160 13.17 -9.40 6.96
N GLY A 161 12.52 -10.56 6.86
CA GLY A 161 13.17 -11.77 6.38
C GLY A 161 13.53 -11.68 4.89
N LYS A 162 14.06 -12.78 4.32
CA LYS A 162 14.36 -12.85 2.89
C LYS A 162 13.07 -12.80 2.07
N THR A 163 12.81 -11.70 1.37
CA THR A 163 11.59 -11.48 0.60
C THR A 163 11.75 -10.30 -0.37
N THR A 164 10.75 -10.02 -1.21
CA THR A 164 10.65 -8.76 -1.95
C THR A 164 9.27 -8.18 -1.72
N LEU A 165 9.20 -6.98 -1.14
CA LEU A 165 7.94 -6.26 -1.06
C LEU A 165 7.58 -5.76 -2.46
N SER A 166 6.38 -6.10 -2.91
CA SER A 166 5.90 -5.83 -4.26
C SER A 166 4.72 -4.85 -4.29
N ARG A 167 4.01 -4.68 -3.16
CA ARG A 167 2.82 -3.84 -3.10
C ARG A 167 2.57 -3.29 -1.69
N GLY A 168 2.12 -2.05 -1.61
CA GLY A 168 1.49 -1.47 -0.43
C GLY A 168 -0.03 -1.40 -0.63
N ARG A 169 -0.80 -1.91 0.33
CA ARG A 169 -2.27 -1.82 0.34
C ARG A 169 -2.72 -0.87 1.45
N TRP A 170 -3.41 0.19 1.09
CA TRP A 170 -3.74 1.30 1.98
C TRP A 170 -5.22 1.31 2.29
N ALA A 171 -5.59 1.31 3.57
CA ALA A 171 -6.97 1.49 3.99
C ALA A 171 -7.24 2.98 4.24
N VAL A 172 -8.02 3.63 3.36
CA VAL A 172 -8.50 5.00 3.60
C VAL A 172 -9.74 4.92 4.48
N THR A 173 -9.67 5.44 5.69
CA THR A 173 -10.75 5.40 6.69
C THR A 173 -11.50 6.72 6.80
N GLY A 174 -10.90 7.80 6.31
CA GLY A 174 -11.47 9.15 6.38
C GLY A 174 -11.00 10.03 5.24
N LEU A 175 -11.89 10.88 4.73
CA LEU A 175 -11.56 11.99 3.85
C LEU A 175 -12.52 13.14 4.18
N ARG A 176 -11.95 14.30 4.51
CA ARG A 176 -12.69 15.54 4.76
C ARG A 176 -12.13 16.63 3.87
N MET A 177 -13.00 17.32 3.14
CA MET A 177 -12.58 18.38 2.23
C MET A 177 -13.58 19.53 2.28
N THR A 178 -13.05 20.75 2.28
CA THR A 178 -13.84 21.96 2.03
C THR A 178 -13.16 22.81 0.99
N GLY A 179 -13.96 23.58 0.28
CA GLY A 179 -13.42 24.43 -0.77
C GLY A 179 -14.48 25.27 -1.44
N SER A 180 -14.12 25.78 -2.60
CA SER A 180 -14.93 26.68 -3.39
C SER A 180 -14.87 26.29 -4.87
N VAL A 181 -16.02 26.33 -5.55
CA VAL A 181 -16.13 26.09 -7.00
C VAL A 181 -16.73 27.30 -7.70
N ARG A 182 -16.23 27.62 -8.89
CA ARG A 182 -16.84 28.60 -9.81
C ARG A 182 -16.94 28.03 -11.22
N ASP A 183 -17.90 28.51 -12.00
CA ASP A 183 -18.02 28.11 -13.41
C ASP A 183 -17.16 29.01 -14.30
N GLY A 184 -16.26 28.41 -15.07
CA GLY A 184 -15.36 29.12 -15.98
C GLY A 184 -16.02 29.50 -17.31
N ARG A 185 -17.26 29.04 -17.57
CA ARG A 185 -17.99 29.35 -18.81
C ARG A 185 -18.49 30.78 -18.89
N VAL A 186 -18.70 31.24 -20.12
CA VAL A 186 -19.38 32.50 -20.45
C VAL A 186 -20.54 32.22 -21.42
N PRO A 187 -21.82 32.35 -21.01
CA PRO A 187 -22.28 32.67 -19.66
C PRO A 187 -22.09 31.49 -18.67
N ALA A 188 -21.86 31.82 -17.41
CA ALA A 188 -21.77 30.85 -16.32
C ALA A 188 -23.15 30.20 -16.04
N ARG A 189 -23.16 28.91 -15.71
CA ARG A 189 -24.36 28.13 -15.34
C ARG A 189 -24.91 28.54 -13.98
N PHE A 190 -24.05 29.00 -13.07
CA PHE A 190 -24.42 29.63 -11.80
C PHE A 190 -23.57 30.87 -11.55
N ALA A 191 -24.10 31.81 -10.77
CA ALA A 191 -23.41 33.07 -10.48
C ALA A 191 -22.42 32.91 -9.31
N GLY A 192 -21.24 33.52 -9.47
CA GLY A 192 -20.26 33.65 -8.39
C GLY A 192 -19.56 32.34 -8.03
N THR A 193 -19.36 32.14 -6.72
CA THR A 193 -18.61 31.02 -6.15
C THR A 193 -19.51 30.25 -5.20
N LEU A 194 -19.51 28.92 -5.32
CA LEU A 194 -20.23 28.02 -4.44
C LEU A 194 -19.24 27.36 -3.48
N PRO A 195 -19.39 27.54 -2.15
CA PRO A 195 -18.64 26.75 -1.19
C PRO A 195 -19.15 25.30 -1.18
N PHE A 196 -18.25 24.34 -0.93
CA PHE A 196 -18.61 22.94 -0.77
C PHE A 196 -18.00 22.34 0.49
N ARG A 197 -18.64 21.26 0.99
CA ARG A 197 -18.09 20.38 2.01
C ARG A 197 -18.32 18.91 1.65
N PHE A 198 -17.40 18.07 2.06
CA PHE A 198 -17.46 16.62 1.88
C PHE A 198 -16.82 15.91 3.06
N THR A 199 -17.49 14.89 3.57
CA THR A 199 -17.04 14.04 4.68
C THR A 199 -17.38 12.58 4.39
N ALA A 200 -16.34 11.78 4.16
CA ALA A 200 -16.46 10.32 4.16
C ALA A 200 -15.59 9.76 5.28
N THR A 201 -16.20 9.29 6.36
CA THR A 201 -15.50 8.69 7.50
C THR A 201 -16.15 7.40 7.91
N VAL A 202 -15.34 6.40 8.28
CA VAL A 202 -15.82 5.15 8.85
C VAL A 202 -15.36 5.07 10.31
N THR A 203 -16.20 4.49 11.17
CA THR A 203 -15.93 4.39 12.61
C THR A 203 -16.02 2.95 13.08
N GLY A 204 -15.04 2.51 13.85
CA GLY A 204 -14.96 1.17 14.41
C GLY A 204 -13.91 0.28 13.73
N ALA A 205 -13.32 -0.64 14.49
CA ALA A 205 -12.20 -1.47 14.04
C ALA A 205 -12.55 -2.43 12.88
N GLU A 206 -13.82 -2.83 12.78
CA GLU A 206 -14.35 -3.75 11.77
C GLU A 206 -15.02 -3.02 10.59
N ALA A 207 -14.97 -1.68 10.55
CA ALA A 207 -15.67 -0.92 9.52
C ALA A 207 -14.96 -1.06 8.17
N THR A 208 -15.73 -1.30 7.11
CA THR A 208 -15.21 -1.29 5.74
C THR A 208 -14.58 0.08 5.44
N PRO A 209 -13.30 0.15 5.00
CA PRO A 209 -12.66 1.40 4.63
C PRO A 209 -13.46 2.16 3.55
N VAL A 210 -13.34 3.50 3.55
CA VAL A 210 -13.91 4.38 2.51
C VAL A 210 -13.37 3.99 1.13
N ALA A 211 -12.09 3.67 1.06
CA ALA A 211 -11.43 3.13 -0.12
C ALA A 211 -10.26 2.23 0.29
N VAL A 212 -9.92 1.28 -0.57
CA VAL A 212 -8.71 0.46 -0.44
C VAL A 212 -7.85 0.75 -1.67
N LEU A 213 -6.70 1.36 -1.46
CA LEU A 213 -5.78 1.73 -2.53
C LEU A 213 -4.63 0.72 -2.62
N SER A 214 -4.05 0.58 -3.80
CA SER A 214 -2.85 -0.24 -4.02
C SER A 214 -1.79 0.59 -4.72
N GLY A 215 -0.57 0.55 -4.21
CA GLY A 215 0.62 1.14 -4.83
C GLY A 215 1.70 0.08 -5.00
N ASP A 216 2.43 0.14 -6.10
CA ASP A 216 3.53 -0.78 -6.35
C ASP A 216 4.73 -0.45 -5.45
N LEU A 217 5.44 -1.50 -5.02
CA LEU A 217 6.69 -1.41 -4.27
C LEU A 217 7.74 -2.26 -4.96
N ASP A 218 9.00 -1.86 -4.83
CA ASP A 218 10.14 -2.70 -5.17
C ASP A 218 11.19 -2.57 -4.06
N VAL A 219 11.05 -3.43 -3.05
CA VAL A 219 11.98 -3.47 -1.91
C VAL A 219 12.51 -4.89 -1.77
N PRO A 220 13.63 -5.23 -2.43
CA PRO A 220 14.30 -6.51 -2.22
C PRO A 220 14.93 -6.57 -0.82
N SER A 221 14.61 -7.60 -0.06
CA SER A 221 15.20 -7.91 1.23
C SER A 221 16.10 -9.14 1.06
N ASP A 222 17.36 -8.88 0.71
CA ASP A 222 18.38 -9.89 0.41
C ASP A 222 19.77 -9.42 0.85
N ARG A 223 20.82 -10.20 0.54
CA ARG A 223 22.21 -9.86 0.90
C ARG A 223 22.94 -9.01 -0.15
N GLU A 224 22.32 -8.79 -1.29
CA GLU A 224 22.93 -8.05 -2.40
C GLU A 224 22.70 -6.53 -2.21
N ASN A 225 21.62 -6.18 -1.53
CA ASN A 225 21.22 -4.80 -1.20
C ASN A 225 21.67 -4.37 0.21
N ASP A 226 21.76 -3.05 0.43
CA ASP A 226 22.02 -2.50 1.78
C ASP A 226 20.84 -2.80 2.72
N PRO A 227 21.09 -3.24 3.97
CA PRO A 227 20.03 -3.65 4.87
C PRO A 227 19.13 -2.48 5.32
N ARG A 228 19.60 -1.23 5.36
CA ARG A 228 18.74 -0.10 5.78
C ARG A 228 17.95 0.46 4.62
N VAL A 229 16.63 0.50 4.76
CA VAL A 229 15.72 0.98 3.72
C VAL A 229 14.86 2.12 4.25
N ALA A 230 15.10 3.33 3.75
CA ALA A 230 14.16 4.44 3.95
C ALA A 230 13.02 4.28 2.93
N LEU A 231 11.80 4.08 3.44
CA LEU A 231 10.59 3.82 2.65
C LEU A 231 9.62 5.01 2.81
N GLY A 232 9.63 5.93 1.84
CA GLY A 232 8.72 7.07 1.80
C GLY A 232 7.44 6.75 1.04
N LEU A 233 6.33 6.55 1.74
CA LEU A 233 5.02 6.24 1.19
C LEU A 233 4.23 7.52 0.94
N LYS A 234 3.72 7.72 -0.28
CA LYS A 234 3.05 8.97 -0.68
C LYS A 234 1.67 8.72 -1.27
N LEU A 235 0.69 9.46 -0.76
CA LEU A 235 -0.66 9.55 -1.34
C LEU A 235 -0.88 10.95 -1.90
N GLU A 236 -0.93 11.06 -3.23
CA GLU A 236 -1.15 12.33 -3.90
C GLU A 236 -2.58 12.43 -4.46
N LEU A 237 -3.28 13.49 -4.05
CA LEU A 237 -4.56 13.90 -4.60
C LEU A 237 -4.33 15.10 -5.51
N THR A 238 -5.09 15.20 -6.59
CA THR A 238 -5.00 16.33 -7.52
C THR A 238 -6.40 16.85 -7.82
N PRO A 239 -6.54 18.05 -8.44
CA PRO A 239 -7.84 18.55 -8.91
C PRO A 239 -8.60 17.57 -9.81
N ALA A 240 -7.89 16.64 -10.47
CA ALA A 240 -8.50 15.62 -11.32
C ALA A 240 -9.50 14.72 -10.59
N LEU A 241 -9.41 14.64 -9.26
CA LEU A 241 -10.40 13.98 -8.41
C LEU A 241 -11.83 14.52 -8.64
N PHE A 242 -11.96 15.79 -9.01
CA PHE A 242 -13.25 16.47 -9.20
C PHE A 242 -13.66 16.60 -10.68
N ASP A 243 -12.88 16.07 -11.63
CA ASP A 243 -13.14 16.24 -13.06
C ASP A 243 -14.50 15.70 -13.52
N ALA A 244 -14.96 14.63 -12.89
CA ALA A 244 -16.24 13.99 -13.21
C ALA A 244 -17.44 14.65 -12.50
N VAL A 245 -17.21 15.64 -11.63
CA VAL A 245 -18.28 16.27 -10.87
C VAL A 245 -18.98 17.34 -11.71
N ASP A 246 -20.29 17.17 -11.90
CA ASP A 246 -21.15 18.22 -12.43
C ASP A 246 -21.67 19.12 -11.31
N TRP A 247 -20.94 20.20 -11.03
CA TRP A 247 -21.29 21.18 -10.01
C TRP A 247 -22.55 21.99 -10.33
N SER A 248 -23.04 21.96 -11.58
CA SER A 248 -24.30 22.63 -11.93
C SER A 248 -25.54 21.81 -11.57
N ALA A 249 -25.37 20.49 -11.39
CA ALA A 249 -26.41 19.59 -10.92
C ALA A 249 -26.44 19.45 -9.38
N ALA A 250 -25.43 19.99 -8.68
CA ALA A 250 -25.34 19.90 -7.23
C ALA A 250 -26.41 20.78 -6.57
N THR A 251 -27.10 20.21 -5.57
CA THR A 251 -28.09 20.93 -4.78
C THR A 251 -27.38 21.72 -3.67
N VAL A 252 -27.63 23.03 -3.64
CA VAL A 252 -27.13 23.93 -2.61
C VAL A 252 -28.01 23.84 -1.36
N GLY A 253 -27.39 23.68 -0.19
CA GLY A 253 -28.06 23.66 1.11
C GLY A 253 -28.66 25.02 1.49
N VAL A 254 -29.46 25.01 2.55
CA VAL A 254 -30.07 26.23 3.13
C VAL A 254 -29.04 27.22 3.68
N ASP A 255 -27.84 26.73 4.00
CA ASP A 255 -26.67 27.49 4.44
C ASP A 255 -25.86 28.07 3.28
N GLY A 256 -26.29 27.86 2.03
CA GLY A 256 -25.57 28.30 0.84
C GLY A 256 -24.37 27.42 0.48
N VAL A 257 -24.20 26.27 1.14
CA VAL A 257 -23.09 25.34 0.91
C VAL A 257 -23.56 24.12 0.13
N VAL A 258 -22.78 23.69 -0.85
CA VAL A 258 -22.96 22.39 -1.50
C VAL A 258 -22.45 21.30 -0.55
N ASP A 259 -23.36 20.68 0.19
CA ASP A 259 -23.05 19.56 1.06
C ASP A 259 -23.08 18.25 0.26
N LEU A 260 -21.90 17.70 -0.06
CA LEU A 260 -21.78 16.46 -0.83
C LEU A 260 -22.21 15.22 -0.03
N ASP A 261 -22.43 15.35 1.28
CA ASP A 261 -22.93 14.27 2.13
C ASP A 261 -24.46 14.25 2.17
N ALA A 262 -25.12 15.32 1.72
CA ALA A 262 -26.57 15.40 1.65
C ALA A 262 -27.13 14.36 0.64
N PRO A 263 -28.27 13.71 0.95
CA PRO A 263 -28.88 12.71 0.05
C PRO A 263 -29.15 13.23 -1.37
N ALA A 264 -29.44 14.53 -1.51
CA ALA A 264 -29.65 15.18 -2.81
C ALA A 264 -28.41 15.19 -3.71
N ASN A 265 -27.20 15.06 -3.13
CA ASN A 265 -25.92 15.05 -3.83
C ASN A 265 -25.28 13.65 -3.87
N ALA A 266 -26.04 12.58 -3.57
CA ALA A 266 -25.52 11.22 -3.50
C ALA A 266 -24.81 10.76 -4.78
N ALA A 267 -25.28 11.16 -5.96
CA ALA A 267 -24.62 10.82 -7.23
C ALA A 267 -23.23 11.46 -7.34
N VAL A 268 -23.08 12.72 -6.93
CA VAL A 268 -21.80 13.43 -6.90
C VAL A 268 -20.85 12.76 -5.90
N ARG A 269 -21.38 12.43 -4.71
CA ARG A 269 -20.64 11.71 -3.67
C ARG A 269 -20.09 10.38 -4.17
N THR A 270 -20.91 9.59 -4.86
CA THR A 270 -20.49 8.30 -5.43
C THR A 270 -19.39 8.48 -6.47
N ALA A 271 -19.55 9.42 -7.42
CA ALA A 271 -18.54 9.68 -8.43
C ALA A 271 -17.20 10.13 -7.82
N LEU A 272 -17.24 10.95 -6.77
CA LEU A 272 -16.05 11.37 -6.04
C LEU A 272 -15.36 10.18 -5.35
N LEU A 273 -16.11 9.33 -4.67
CA LEU A 273 -15.57 8.13 -3.99
C LEU A 273 -14.99 7.11 -4.99
N GLU A 274 -15.60 6.95 -6.17
CA GLU A 274 -15.03 6.14 -7.25
C GLU A 274 -13.66 6.68 -7.70
N LYS A 275 -13.51 8.01 -7.78
CA LYS A 275 -12.21 8.63 -8.10
C LYS A 275 -11.19 8.48 -6.98
N VAL A 276 -11.61 8.55 -5.72
CA VAL A 276 -10.74 8.24 -4.57
C VAL A 276 -10.25 6.80 -4.64
N ALA A 277 -11.14 5.84 -4.92
CA ALA A 277 -10.79 4.42 -5.04
C ALA A 277 -9.85 4.11 -6.22
N ALA A 278 -9.77 4.99 -7.21
CA ALA A 278 -8.87 4.87 -8.35
C ALA A 278 -7.50 5.54 -8.13
N LEU A 279 -7.24 6.15 -6.97
CA LEU A 279 -5.95 6.73 -6.64
C LEU A 279 -4.88 5.62 -6.52
N SER A 280 -3.68 5.93 -6.96
CA SER A 280 -2.52 5.04 -6.91
C SER A 280 -1.43 5.68 -6.04
N PRO A 281 -1.28 5.26 -4.77
CA PRO A 281 -0.17 5.69 -3.93
C PRO A 281 1.17 5.31 -4.56
N THR A 282 2.20 6.10 -4.28
CA THR A 282 3.57 5.87 -4.75
C THR A 282 4.49 5.62 -3.57
N ALA A 283 5.68 5.08 -3.87
CA ALA A 283 6.72 4.89 -2.88
C ALA A 283 8.06 5.38 -3.40
N GLU A 284 8.80 6.04 -2.52
CA GLU A 284 10.20 6.40 -2.70
C GLU A 284 11.03 5.47 -1.84
N VAL A 285 11.86 4.67 -2.50
CA VAL A 285 12.76 3.73 -1.83
C VAL A 285 14.17 4.26 -1.96
N SER A 286 14.83 4.48 -0.83
CA SER A 286 16.25 4.82 -0.82
C SER A 286 17.00 3.94 0.18
N ARG A 287 18.24 3.64 -0.17
CA ARG A 287 19.16 2.86 0.66
C ARG A 287 20.40 3.70 0.91
N GLY A 288 21.00 3.55 2.08
CA GLY A 288 22.22 4.26 2.43
C GLY A 288 23.30 4.07 1.35
N ALA A 289 24.05 5.12 1.05
CA ALA A 289 25.30 4.96 0.31
C ALA A 289 26.29 4.19 1.20
N ARG A 290 26.83 3.09 0.68
CA ARG A 290 27.92 2.35 1.32
C ARG A 290 29.16 3.21 1.54
#